data_AF-A0A817JKF0-F1
#
_entry.id   AF-A0A817JKF0-F1
#
_cell.length_a   1.000
_cell.length_b   1.000
_cell.length_c   1.000
_cell.angle_alpha   90.00
_cell.angle_beta   90.00
_cell.angle_gamma   90.00
#
_symmetry.space_group_name_H-M   'P 1'
#
loop_
_entity.id
_entity.type
_entity.pdbx_description
1 polymer ?
#
loop_
_entity_poly.entity_id
_entity_poly.type
_entity_poly.pdbx_seq_one_letter_code
_entity_poly.pdbx_strand_id
1 'polypeptide(L)'
;MSTENNSTLKIMTLSRSFKLGMLYDFRTDRLIRNISLWNSDLSPEYIHRQPLSWSRSELYLRDKFTEKTHLLGIDNNLKLSVLANLVELSDSTYLINDQKKTNRILRFILKYSMTINLHELTMTDINKMNSKH
;
A
#
# COMPACT_ATOMS: atom_id res chain seq x y z
N MET A 1 -5.26 -8.50 -28.60
CA MET A 1 -4.49 -8.75 -27.36
C MET A 1 -5.30 -8.20 -26.21
N SER A 2 -5.54 -9.04 -25.20
CA SER A 2 -6.62 -8.98 -24.20
C SER A 2 -6.74 -7.66 -23.44
N THR A 3 -7.89 -7.00 -23.61
CA THR A 3 -8.43 -6.01 -22.68
C THR A 3 -8.96 -6.74 -21.46
N GLU A 4 -8.12 -6.93 -20.44
CA GLU A 4 -8.62 -7.32 -19.12
C GLU A 4 -9.42 -6.14 -18.53
N ASN A 5 -10.73 -6.32 -18.41
CA ASN A 5 -11.55 -5.52 -17.51
C ASN A 5 -11.13 -5.83 -16.07
N ASN A 6 -10.13 -5.12 -15.57
CA ASN A 6 -9.52 -5.33 -14.26
C ASN A 6 -9.77 -4.09 -13.39
N SER A 7 -11.00 -3.87 -12.96
CA SER A 7 -11.37 -2.75 -12.08
C SER A 7 -10.97 -2.99 -10.61
N THR A 8 -9.84 -3.65 -10.37
CA THR A 8 -9.29 -3.87 -9.03
C THR A 8 -8.22 -2.82 -8.77
N LEU A 9 -8.45 -1.96 -7.79
CA LEU A 9 -7.45 -0.97 -7.35
C LEU A 9 -6.44 -1.65 -6.40
N LYS A 10 -5.17 -1.66 -6.78
CA LYS A 10 -4.05 -2.04 -5.90
C LYS A 10 -3.27 -0.80 -5.53
N ILE A 11 -3.11 -0.55 -4.23
CA ILE A 11 -2.43 0.65 -3.75
C ILE A 11 -1.42 0.33 -2.65
N MET A 12 -0.30 1.06 -2.63
CA MET A 12 0.66 0.99 -1.55
C MET A 12 0.13 1.73 -0.32
N THR A 13 0.30 1.11 0.86
CA THR A 13 -0.20 1.70 2.10
C THR A 13 0.59 2.95 2.51
N LEU A 14 1.89 3.00 2.17
CA LEU A 14 2.82 4.08 2.53
C LEU A 14 2.69 4.46 4.01
N SER A 15 2.66 3.43 4.87
CA SER A 15 2.59 3.55 6.33
C SER A 15 1.26 4.01 6.93
N ARG A 16 0.25 4.26 6.09
CA ARG A 16 -1.13 4.32 6.56
C ARG A 16 -1.57 2.93 7.01
N SER A 17 -2.21 2.82 8.17
CA SER A 17 -2.78 1.56 8.63
C SER A 17 -4.10 1.28 7.92
N PHE A 18 -4.23 0.10 7.31
CA PHE A 18 -5.47 -0.39 6.70
C PHE A 18 -6.04 -1.51 7.56
N LYS A 19 -7.36 -1.52 7.71
CA LYS A 19 -8.13 -2.67 8.18
C LYS A 19 -9.00 -3.13 7.02
N LEU A 20 -9.32 -4.42 6.96
CA LEU A 20 -10.33 -4.89 6.03
C LEU A 20 -11.64 -4.10 6.27
N GLY A 21 -12.39 -3.83 5.21
CA GLY A 21 -13.69 -3.13 5.26
C GLY A 21 -13.66 -1.63 5.39
N MET A 22 -12.47 -1.04 5.55
CA MET A 22 -12.32 0.41 5.47
C MET A 22 -12.66 0.89 4.06
N LEU A 23 -13.37 2.00 3.98
CA LEU A 23 -13.64 2.67 2.71
C LEU A 23 -12.46 3.59 2.33
N TYR A 24 -12.20 3.69 1.04
CA TYR A 24 -11.11 4.49 0.48
C TYR A 24 -11.67 5.49 -0.54
N ASP A 25 -11.36 6.78 -0.36
CA ASP A 25 -11.65 7.80 -1.38
C ASP A 25 -10.44 7.93 -2.32
N PHE A 26 -10.60 7.38 -3.52
CA PHE A 26 -9.58 7.39 -4.57
C PHE A 26 -9.20 8.80 -5.06
N ARG A 27 -10.10 9.79 -4.93
CA ARG A 27 -9.83 11.15 -5.43
C ARG A 27 -8.93 11.95 -4.50
N THR A 28 -9.03 11.67 -3.20
CA THR A 28 -8.31 12.41 -2.16
C THR A 28 -7.17 11.59 -1.54
N ASP A 29 -7.02 10.33 -1.96
CA ASP A 29 -6.10 9.34 -1.39
C ASP A 29 -6.22 9.18 0.13
N ARG A 30 -7.45 9.26 0.64
CA ARG A 30 -7.76 9.20 2.08
C ARG A 30 -8.58 7.98 2.43
N LEU A 31 -8.20 7.38 3.56
CA LEU A 31 -9.04 6.42 4.26
C LEU A 31 -10.22 7.15 4.91
N ILE A 32 -11.44 6.70 4.62
CA ILE A 32 -12.63 7.19 5.29
C ILE A 32 -12.65 6.55 6.67
N ARG A 33 -12.43 7.36 7.70
CA ARG A 33 -12.45 6.94 9.10
C ARG A 33 -13.90 6.99 9.60
N ASN A 34 -14.22 6.16 10.59
CA ASN A 34 -15.53 6.09 11.28
C ASN A 34 -16.69 5.47 10.46
N ILE A 35 -16.42 4.99 9.25
CA ILE A 35 -17.38 4.19 8.47
C ILE A 35 -16.65 2.93 8.02
N SER A 36 -17.21 1.78 8.37
CA SER A 36 -16.74 0.46 7.95
C SER A 36 -17.91 -0.26 7.31
N LEU A 37 -17.64 -1.20 6.41
CA LEU A 37 -18.68 -2.05 5.81
C LEU A 37 -19.42 -2.92 6.84
N TRP A 38 -18.92 -3.01 8.07
CA TRP A 38 -19.52 -3.76 9.18
C TRP A 38 -19.31 -3.03 10.52
N ASN A 39 -20.23 -3.26 11.45
CA ASN A 39 -20.34 -2.54 12.73
C ASN A 39 -19.48 -3.11 13.87
N SER A 40 -19.20 -4.41 13.86
CA SER A 40 -18.35 -5.08 14.87
C SER A 40 -16.97 -5.39 14.31
N ASP A 41 -15.95 -5.56 15.17
CA ASP A 41 -14.67 -6.10 14.72
C ASP A 41 -14.89 -7.42 13.96
N LEU A 42 -14.23 -7.56 12.81
CA LEU A 42 -14.30 -8.78 12.01
C LEU A 42 -13.83 -9.97 12.84
N SER A 43 -14.67 -10.99 12.97
CA SER A 43 -14.21 -12.27 13.53
C SER A 43 -13.12 -12.87 12.62
N PRO A 44 -12.01 -13.37 13.18
CA PRO A 44 -10.96 -14.05 12.42
C PRO A 44 -11.46 -15.22 11.57
N GLU A 45 -12.59 -15.83 11.93
CA GLU A 45 -13.22 -16.93 11.17
C GLU A 45 -13.62 -16.54 9.75
N TYR A 46 -13.86 -15.25 9.51
CA TYR A 46 -14.22 -14.73 8.19
C TYR A 46 -13.02 -14.20 7.40
N ILE A 47 -11.83 -14.13 8.01
CA ILE A 47 -10.63 -13.61 7.36
C ILE A 47 -9.82 -14.80 6.86
N HIS A 48 -9.73 -14.95 5.54
CA HIS A 48 -8.82 -15.92 4.97
C HIS A 48 -7.38 -15.41 5.11
N ARG A 49 -6.53 -16.19 5.80
CA ARG A 49 -5.11 -15.88 5.96
C ARG A 49 -4.27 -16.86 5.16
N GLN A 50 -3.57 -16.34 4.17
CA GLN A 50 -2.61 -17.10 3.39
C GLN A 50 -1.17 -16.73 3.81
N PRO A 51 -0.38 -17.67 4.35
CA PRO A 51 1.04 -17.43 4.58
C PRO A 51 1.76 -17.31 3.23
N LEU A 52 2.50 -16.22 3.06
CA LEU A 52 3.27 -15.90 1.86
C LEU A 52 4.69 -15.56 2.33
N SER A 53 5.53 -16.56 2.60
CA SER A 53 6.91 -16.33 3.00
C SER A 53 7.75 -15.95 1.78
N TRP A 54 7.80 -14.67 1.46
CA TRP A 54 8.58 -14.15 0.34
C TRP A 54 9.44 -12.96 0.79
N SER A 55 10.69 -12.93 0.35
CA SER A 55 11.57 -11.78 0.56
C SER A 55 12.41 -11.49 -0.67
N ARG A 56 12.83 -10.23 -0.81
CA ARG A 56 13.66 -9.76 -1.91
C ARG A 56 14.52 -8.58 -1.46
N SER A 57 15.74 -8.54 -1.99
CA SER A 57 16.68 -7.45 -1.80
C SER A 57 17.04 -6.83 -3.14
N GLU A 58 17.18 -5.52 -3.19
CA GLU A 58 17.50 -4.78 -4.41
C GLU A 58 18.45 -3.61 -4.09
N LEU A 59 19.47 -3.38 -4.93
CA LEU A 59 20.47 -2.34 -4.78
C LEU A 59 20.29 -1.24 -5.83
N TYR A 60 20.34 0.03 -5.40
CA TYR A 60 20.17 1.20 -6.26
C TYR A 60 21.25 2.25 -6.02
N LEU A 61 21.70 2.88 -7.10
CA LEU A 61 22.72 3.96 -7.11
C LEU A 61 22.11 5.35 -7.37
N ARG A 62 20.80 5.36 -7.52
CA ARG A 62 20.01 6.40 -8.17
C ARG A 62 19.27 7.20 -7.10
N ASP A 63 19.21 8.52 -7.26
CA ASP A 63 18.73 9.45 -6.21
C ASP A 63 17.64 10.41 -6.68
N LYS A 64 17.12 10.26 -7.90
CA LYS A 64 16.01 11.13 -8.35
C LYS A 64 14.72 10.73 -7.66
N PHE A 65 13.84 11.70 -7.41
CA PHE A 65 12.52 11.47 -6.83
C PHE A 65 11.71 10.39 -7.58
N THR A 66 11.73 10.41 -8.91
CA THR A 66 11.04 9.42 -9.76
C THR A 66 11.59 8.00 -9.58
N GLU A 67 12.89 7.87 -9.36
CA GLU A 67 13.57 6.59 -9.16
C GLU A 67 13.26 6.05 -7.76
N LYS A 68 13.22 6.92 -6.74
CA LYS A 68 12.86 6.58 -5.36
C LYS A 68 11.39 6.18 -5.19
N THR A 69 10.49 6.88 -5.85
CA THR A 69 9.06 6.52 -5.83
C THR A 69 8.82 5.19 -6.56
N HIS A 70 9.46 4.97 -7.71
CA HIS A 70 9.43 3.68 -8.39
C HIS A 70 10.01 2.55 -7.52
N LEU A 71 11.13 2.82 -6.85
CA LEU A 71 11.77 1.89 -5.91
C LEU A 71 10.78 1.42 -4.82
N LEU A 72 9.95 2.32 -4.30
CA LEU A 72 8.98 2.00 -3.26
C LEU A 72 7.66 1.44 -3.79
N GLY A 73 7.55 1.18 -5.10
CA GLY A 73 6.34 0.66 -5.73
C GLY A 73 5.20 1.68 -5.79
N ILE A 74 5.51 2.98 -5.73
CA ILE A 74 4.53 4.06 -5.82
C ILE A 74 4.17 4.26 -7.29
N ASP A 75 2.92 3.99 -7.63
CA ASP A 75 2.38 4.22 -8.96
C ASP A 75 2.25 5.72 -9.29
N ASN A 76 1.84 6.04 -10.51
CA ASN A 76 1.77 7.43 -10.95
C ASN A 76 0.70 8.26 -10.23
N ASN A 77 -0.44 7.65 -9.84
CA ASN A 77 -1.52 8.38 -9.18
C ASN A 77 -1.13 8.69 -7.73
N LEU A 78 -0.63 7.69 -7.01
CA LEU A 78 -0.15 7.84 -5.64
C LEU A 78 1.07 8.77 -5.57
N LYS A 79 1.90 8.82 -6.61
CA LYS A 79 3.02 9.78 -6.73
C LYS A 79 2.54 11.23 -6.72
N LEU A 80 1.45 11.54 -7.44
CA LEU A 80 0.87 12.89 -7.43
C LEU A 80 0.36 13.24 -6.03
N SER A 81 -0.27 12.30 -5.34
CA SER A 81 -0.76 12.51 -3.98
C SER A 81 0.36 12.70 -2.96
N VAL A 82 1.50 12.03 -3.14
CA VAL A 82 2.71 12.30 -2.35
C VAL A 82 3.22 13.72 -2.61
N LEU A 83 3.31 14.15 -3.87
CA LEU A 83 3.74 15.52 -4.23
C LEU A 83 2.78 16.60 -3.71
N ALA A 84 1.48 16.31 -3.70
CA ALA A 84 0.43 17.19 -3.17
C ALA A 84 0.28 17.10 -1.63
N ASN A 85 1.14 16.32 -0.95
CA ASN A 85 1.10 16.10 0.49
C ASN A 85 -0.27 15.57 1.01
N LEU A 86 -0.96 14.77 0.19
CA LEU A 86 -2.23 14.12 0.55
C LEU A 86 -2.03 12.82 1.33
N VAL A 87 -0.83 12.24 1.26
CA VAL A 87 -0.45 11.02 1.96
C VAL A 87 0.66 11.33 2.95
N GLU A 88 0.45 10.94 4.19
CA GLU A 88 1.46 11.05 5.23
C GLU A 88 2.56 10.01 5.00
N LEU A 89 3.76 10.49 4.69
CA LEU A 89 4.94 9.65 4.60
C LEU A 89 5.46 9.37 6.01
N SER A 90 5.62 8.11 6.38
CA SER A 90 6.30 7.75 7.62
C SER A 90 7.78 7.41 7.37
N ASP A 91 8.47 7.02 8.45
CA ASP A 91 9.85 6.53 8.46
C ASP A 91 10.18 5.59 7.30
N SER A 92 9.42 4.53 7.03
CA SER A 92 9.78 3.59 5.94
C SER A 92 9.80 4.22 4.54
N THR A 93 9.23 5.41 4.39
CA THR A 93 9.17 6.21 3.17
C THR A 93 10.02 7.49 3.24
N TYR A 94 10.79 7.72 4.32
CA TYR A 94 11.66 8.89 4.50
C TYR A 94 12.59 9.11 3.30
N LEU A 95 12.99 8.00 2.66
CA LEU A 95 13.90 7.98 1.52
C LEU A 95 13.43 8.89 0.38
N ILE A 96 12.11 9.05 0.20
CA ILE A 96 11.50 9.88 -0.85
C ILE A 96 11.94 11.34 -0.73
N ASN A 97 11.95 11.86 0.50
CA ASN A 97 12.25 13.27 0.80
C ASN A 97 13.73 13.52 1.06
N ASP A 98 14.50 12.46 1.33
CA ASP A 98 15.95 12.56 1.41
C ASP A 98 16.53 13.00 0.05
N GLN A 99 17.46 13.95 0.05
CA GLN A 99 18.09 14.45 -1.17
C GLN A 99 19.60 14.55 -0.96
N LYS A 100 20.38 14.17 -1.97
CA LYS A 100 21.82 14.45 -1.96
C LYS A 100 22.03 15.96 -1.85
N LYS A 101 22.80 16.37 -0.84
CA LYS A 101 23.22 17.78 -0.67
C LYS A 101 24.26 18.20 -1.71
N THR A 102 25.04 17.26 -2.23
CA THR A 102 26.12 17.54 -3.19
C THR A 102 26.28 16.41 -4.19
N ASN A 103 26.79 16.74 -5.39
CA ASN A 103 27.12 15.76 -6.43
C ASN A 103 28.46 15.04 -6.20
N ARG A 104 29.19 15.39 -5.13
CA ARG A 104 30.47 14.76 -4.77
C ARG A 104 30.29 13.51 -3.92
N ILE A 105 29.06 13.15 -3.56
CA ILE A 105 28.73 12.00 -2.74
C ILE A 105 28.08 10.91 -3.61
N LEU A 106 28.64 9.70 -3.51
CA LEU A 106 27.99 8.50 -4.01
C LEU A 106 27.02 7.97 -2.95
N ARG A 107 25.83 7.56 -3.39
CA ARG A 107 24.79 7.03 -2.51
C ARG A 107 24.37 5.67 -3.04
N PHE A 108 24.35 4.71 -2.15
CA PHE A 108 23.85 3.36 -2.36
C PHE A 108 22.60 3.19 -1.50
N ILE A 109 21.54 2.65 -2.09
CA ILE A 109 20.29 2.37 -1.41
C ILE A 109 20.06 0.86 -1.50
N LEU A 110 20.01 0.20 -0.35
CA LEU A 110 19.62 -1.20 -0.25
C LEU A 110 18.16 -1.26 0.21
N LYS A 111 17.29 -1.75 -0.66
CA LYS A 111 15.89 -2.02 -0.32
C LYS A 111 15.76 -3.50 0.03
N TYR A 112 15.22 -3.77 1.21
CA TYR A 112 14.76 -5.09 1.63
C TYR A 112 13.23 -5.09 1.65
N SER A 113 12.60 -6.13 1.13
CA SER A 113 11.15 -6.28 1.13
C SER A 113 10.79 -7.70 1.54
N MET A 114 9.81 -7.82 2.42
CA MET A 114 9.32 -9.10 2.91
C MET A 114 7.80 -9.04 3.01
N THR A 115 7.16 -10.06 2.46
CA THR A 115 5.75 -10.36 2.70
C THR A 115 5.73 -11.60 3.61
N ILE A 116 4.80 -11.63 4.56
CA ILE A 116 4.66 -12.75 5.50
C ILE A 116 3.28 -13.40 5.36
N ASN A 117 2.22 -12.59 5.30
CA ASN A 117 0.85 -13.07 5.20
C ASN A 117 0.04 -12.16 4.27
N LEU A 118 -0.88 -12.76 3.54
CA LEU A 118 -2.01 -12.09 2.91
C LEU A 118 -3.26 -12.36 3.76
N HIS A 119 -4.03 -11.30 4.01
CA HIS A 119 -5.33 -11.39 4.66
C HIS A 119 -6.37 -10.88 3.69
N GLU A 120 -7.38 -11.70 3.41
CA GLU A 120 -8.42 -11.39 2.42
C GLU A 120 -9.81 -11.79 2.92
N LEU A 121 -10.82 -11.17 2.32
CA LEU A 121 -12.23 -11.53 2.50
C LEU A 121 -12.75 -12.09 1.20
N THR A 122 -13.45 -13.21 1.29
CA THR A 122 -14.16 -13.76 0.14
C THR A 122 -15.60 -13.25 0.10
N MET A 123 -16.21 -13.20 -1.08
CA MET A 123 -17.63 -12.84 -1.20
C MET A 123 -18.55 -13.80 -0.44
N THR A 124 -18.14 -15.07 -0.29
CA THR A 124 -18.85 -16.03 0.56
C THR A 124 -18.85 -15.62 2.02
N ASP A 125 -17.75 -15.04 2.53
CA ASP A 125 -17.67 -14.57 3.91
C ASP A 125 -18.53 -13.31 4.12
N ILE A 126 -18.52 -12.40 3.15
CA ILE A 126 -19.36 -11.20 3.16
C ILE A 126 -20.85 -11.58 3.20
N ASN A 127 -21.28 -12.54 2.39
CA ASN A 127 -22.67 -12.99 2.37
C ASN A 127 -23.09 -13.64 3.71
N LYS A 128 -22.22 -14.45 4.32
CA LYS A 128 -22.47 -15.07 5.62
C LYS A 128 -22.58 -14.06 6.76
N MET A 129 -21.86 -12.94 6.68
CA MET A 129 -22.02 -11.84 7.65
C MET A 129 -23.39 -11.19 7.53
N ASN A 130 -23.80 -10.89 6.29
CA ASN A 130 -25.07 -10.21 6.04
C ASN A 130 -26.29 -11.08 6.39
N SER A 131 -26.18 -12.41 6.29
CA SER A 131 -27.27 -13.33 6.62
C SER A 131 -27.46 -13.61 8.12
N LYS A 132 -26.56 -13.11 8.98
CA LYS A 132 -26.65 -13.27 10.45
C LYS A 132 -27.37 -12.09 11.13
N HIS A 133 -27.77 -11.09 10.36
CA HIS A 133 -28.61 -9.97 10.78
C HIS A 133 -30.02 -10.11 10.19
#